data_AF-A0A2T0TH03-F1
#
_entry.id   AF-A0A2T0TH03-F1
#
_cell.length_a   1.000
_cell.length_b   1.000
_cell.length_c   1.000
_cell.angle_alpha   90.00
_cell.angle_beta   90.00
_cell.angle_gamma   90.00
#
_symmetry.space_group_name_H-M   'P 1'
#
loop_
_entity.id
_entity.type
_entity.pdbx_description
1 polymer ?
#
loop_
_entity_poly.entity_id
_entity_poly.type
_entity_poly.pdbx_seq_one_letter_code
_entity_poly.pdbx_strand_id
1 'polypeptide(L)'
;MALLQTTGKLTFLRVHDVGGGFGPPTDFLDTEAILKLNTEPNRAMGFQLRNDGNRPVRQGMLDLLRDAFNNNWTVSVDYNLDAGRQNGVAIRVALVK
;
A
#
# COMPACT_ATOMS: atom_id res chain seq x y z
N MET A 1 12.04 12.73 -2.32
CA MET A 1 11.44 11.42 -2.03
C MET A 1 12.13 10.84 -0.82
N ALA A 2 11.38 10.41 0.20
CA ALA A 2 11.90 9.75 1.40
C ALA A 2 11.41 8.29 1.44
N LEU A 3 12.29 7.37 1.80
CA LEU A 3 11.92 5.99 2.10
C LEU A 3 11.54 5.90 3.58
N LEU A 4 10.30 5.51 3.86
CA LEU A 4 9.75 5.39 5.20
C LEU A 4 9.24 3.96 5.43
N GLN A 5 9.20 3.55 6.69
CA GLN A 5 8.61 2.30 7.13
C GLN A 5 7.56 2.58 8.20
N THR A 6 6.41 1.91 8.12
CA THR A 6 5.41 1.93 9.19
C THR A 6 4.88 0.53 9.46
N THR A 7 4.46 0.28 10.69
CA THR A 7 3.94 -1.01 11.14
C THR A 7 2.56 -0.81 11.73
N GLY A 8 1.63 -1.71 11.42
CA GLY A 8 0.27 -1.64 11.95
C GLY A 8 -0.64 -2.71 11.39
N LYS A 9 -1.91 -2.64 11.78
CA LYS A 9 -2.98 -3.50 11.27
C LYS A 9 -3.71 -2.79 10.16
N LEU A 10 -4.08 -3.53 9.11
CA LEU A 10 -4.88 -2.95 8.03
C LEU A 10 -6.26 -2.54 8.55
N THR A 11 -6.63 -1.28 8.29
CA THR A 11 -7.98 -0.76 8.52
C THR A 11 -8.75 -0.60 7.20
N PHE A 12 -8.05 -0.67 6.08
CA PHE A 12 -8.58 -0.54 4.74
C PHE A 12 -7.70 -1.31 3.76
N LEU A 13 -8.32 -2.07 2.87
CA LEU A 13 -7.69 -2.71 1.72
C LEU A 13 -8.65 -2.61 0.53
N ARG A 14 -8.22 -1.99 -0.56
CA ARG A 14 -8.98 -1.86 -1.81
C ARG A 14 -8.13 -2.27 -2.99
N VAL A 15 -8.70 -3.05 -3.88
CA VAL A 15 -8.13 -3.38 -5.19
C VAL A 15 -9.13 -2.96 -6.27
N HIS A 16 -8.65 -2.41 -7.37
CA HIS A 16 -9.49 -1.98 -8.48
C HIS A 16 -8.78 -2.13 -9.83
N ASP A 17 -9.51 -1.85 -10.91
CA ASP A 17 -9.01 -1.99 -12.28
C ASP A 17 -7.85 -1.02 -12.60
N VAL A 18 -7.01 -1.43 -13.55
CA VAL A 18 -5.87 -0.65 -14.04
C VAL A 18 -6.35 0.67 -14.64
N GLY A 19 -5.59 1.75 -14.37
CA GLY A 19 -5.90 3.10 -14.87
C GLY A 19 -6.83 3.90 -13.95
N GLY A 20 -7.28 3.32 -12.84
CA GLY A 20 -7.88 4.07 -11.74
C GLY A 20 -6.82 4.75 -10.85
N GLY A 21 -7.26 5.12 -9.64
CA GLY A 21 -6.34 5.56 -8.59
C GLY A 21 -7.08 5.99 -7.33
N PHE A 22 -6.36 6.65 -6.42
CA PHE A 22 -6.88 7.01 -5.10
C PHE A 22 -6.35 8.34 -4.58
N GLY A 23 -7.23 9.12 -3.94
CA GLY A 23 -6.88 10.37 -3.29
C GLY A 23 -7.29 11.61 -4.08
N PRO A 24 -7.09 12.82 -3.52
CA PRO A 24 -7.38 14.08 -4.19
C PRO A 24 -6.34 14.37 -5.29
N PRO A 25 -6.62 15.27 -6.25
CA PRO A 25 -5.71 15.58 -7.36
C PRO A 25 -4.30 16.03 -6.93
N THR A 26 -4.16 16.67 -5.77
CA THR A 26 -2.88 17.14 -5.22
C THR A 26 -2.08 16.03 -4.52
N ASP A 27 -2.69 14.88 -4.23
CA ASP A 27 -2.07 13.77 -3.49
C ASP A 27 -2.58 12.42 -4.01
N PHE A 28 -2.59 12.30 -5.34
CA PHE A 28 -3.16 11.17 -6.06
C PHE A 28 -2.17 10.02 -6.19
N LEU A 29 -2.64 8.80 -5.91
CA LEU A 29 -1.96 7.54 -6.14
C LEU A 29 -2.45 6.89 -7.44
N ASP A 30 -1.56 6.77 -8.43
CA ASP A 30 -1.76 5.95 -9.63
C ASP A 30 -1.35 4.50 -9.34
N THR A 31 -2.20 3.79 -8.60
CA THR A 31 -1.95 2.45 -8.08
C THR A 31 -3.23 1.65 -7.99
N GLU A 32 -3.21 0.35 -8.27
CA GLU A 32 -4.41 -0.50 -8.25
C GLU A 32 -4.73 -1.09 -6.86
N ALA A 33 -3.71 -1.33 -6.01
CA ALA A 33 -3.89 -1.80 -4.64
C ALA A 33 -3.64 -0.65 -3.66
N ILE A 34 -4.58 -0.41 -2.75
CA ILE A 34 -4.53 0.66 -1.76
C ILE A 34 -4.77 0.06 -0.37
N LEU A 35 -3.95 0.47 0.60
CA LEU A 35 -4.08 0.10 2.01
C LEU A 35 -4.02 1.31 2.94
N LYS A 36 -4.58 1.17 4.14
CA LYS A 36 -4.33 2.05 5.29
C LYS A 36 -4.05 1.22 6.53
N LEU A 37 -3.20 1.75 7.40
CA LEU A 37 -2.89 1.13 8.69
C LEU A 37 -3.52 1.93 9.83
N ASN A 38 -3.83 1.25 10.93
CA ASN A 38 -4.34 1.88 12.14
C ASN A 38 -3.37 2.90 12.77
N THR A 39 -2.07 2.71 12.60
CA THR A 39 -1.01 3.61 13.09
C THR A 39 -0.85 4.87 12.23
N GLU A 40 -1.34 4.84 10.99
CA GLU A 40 -1.26 5.92 10.02
C GLU A 40 -2.65 6.16 9.37
N PRO A 41 -3.70 6.51 10.15
CA PRO A 41 -5.09 6.48 9.69
C PRO A 41 -5.40 7.47 8.55
N ASN A 42 -4.62 8.55 8.48
CA ASN A 42 -4.77 9.61 7.49
C ASN A 42 -3.93 9.37 6.23
N ARG A 43 -3.15 8.28 6.17
CA ARG A 43 -2.24 7.98 5.07
C ARG A 43 -2.72 6.76 4.30
N ALA A 44 -2.92 6.92 3.00
CA ALA A 44 -3.02 5.79 2.10
C ALA A 44 -1.65 5.43 1.55
N MET A 45 -1.40 4.14 1.42
CA MET A 45 -0.27 3.62 0.67
C MET A 45 -0.79 2.73 -0.44
N GLY A 46 -0.15 2.74 -1.59
CA GLY A 46 -0.57 1.91 -2.70
C GLY A 46 0.57 1.42 -3.56
N PHE A 47 0.31 0.39 -4.35
CA PHE A 47 1.25 -0.13 -5.32
C PHE A 47 0.52 -0.67 -6.54
N GLN A 48 1.24 -0.74 -7.64
CA GLN A 48 0.65 -1.12 -8.92
C GLN A 48 0.45 -2.64 -9.02
N LEU A 49 -0.49 -3.09 -9.83
CA LEU A 49 -0.65 -4.50 -10.22
C LEU A 49 -0.50 -4.67 -11.73
N ARG A 50 0.25 -3.77 -12.38
CA ARG A 50 0.47 -3.82 -13.84
C ARG A 50 1.09 -5.14 -14.28
N ASN A 51 0.79 -5.53 -15.51
CA ASN A 51 1.36 -6.71 -16.14
C ASN A 51 2.79 -6.40 -16.63
N ASP A 52 3.70 -6.19 -15.68
CA ASP A 52 5.12 -5.92 -15.90
C ASP A 52 6.00 -6.96 -15.17
N GLY A 53 7.32 -6.84 -15.30
CA GLY A 53 8.26 -7.78 -14.65
C GLY A 53 8.15 -7.84 -13.12
N ASN A 54 7.51 -6.85 -12.48
CA ASN A 54 7.29 -6.84 -11.03
C ASN A 54 5.96 -7.49 -10.62
N ARG A 55 5.12 -7.93 -11.57
CA ARG A 55 3.81 -8.53 -11.29
C ARG A 55 3.86 -9.65 -10.25
N PRO A 56 4.82 -10.61 -10.27
CA PRO A 56 4.87 -11.66 -9.26
C PRO A 56 5.11 -11.12 -7.83
N VAL A 57 6.01 -10.14 -7.69
CA VAL A 57 6.33 -9.53 -6.39
C VAL A 57 5.13 -8.77 -5.85
N ARG A 58 4.50 -7.94 -6.70
CA ARG A 58 3.35 -7.12 -6.30
C ARG A 58 2.11 -7.99 -6.02
N GLN A 59 1.95 -9.12 -6.72
CA GLN A 59 0.94 -10.11 -6.38
C GLN A 59 1.20 -10.70 -4.98
N GLY A 60 2.44 -11.11 -4.68
CA GLY A 60 2.81 -11.60 -3.35
C GLY A 60 2.57 -10.57 -2.24
N MET A 61 2.89 -9.29 -2.48
CA MET A 61 2.55 -8.20 -1.55
C MET A 61 1.05 -8.13 -1.29
N LEU A 62 0.21 -8.21 -2.34
CA LEU A 62 -1.25 -8.19 -2.19
C LEU A 62 -1.75 -9.40 -1.41
N ASP A 63 -1.20 -10.59 -1.66
CA ASP A 63 -1.62 -11.81 -0.99
C ASP A 63 -1.29 -11.74 0.52
N LEU A 64 -0.11 -11.24 0.90
CA LEU A 64 0.22 -10.98 2.31
C LEU A 64 -0.74 -9.98 2.98
N LEU A 65 -1.14 -8.92 2.28
CA LEU A 65 -2.09 -7.94 2.81
C LEU A 65 -3.48 -8.54 2.98
N ARG A 66 -3.93 -9.40 2.06
CA ARG A 66 -5.19 -10.13 2.17
C ARG A 66 -5.17 -11.07 3.36
N ASP A 67 -4.10 -11.83 3.53
CA ASP A 67 -3.92 -12.72 4.68
C ASP A 67 -3.94 -11.93 5.99
N ALA A 68 -3.20 -10.82 6.05
CA ALA A 68 -3.18 -9.97 7.23
C ALA A 68 -4.53 -9.34 7.55
N PHE A 69 -5.27 -8.88 6.54
CA PHE A 69 -6.60 -8.32 6.71
C PHE A 69 -7.60 -9.36 7.25
N ASN A 70 -7.59 -10.57 6.65
CA ASN A 70 -8.49 -11.65 7.05
C ASN A 70 -8.20 -12.22 8.44
N ASN A 71 -6.92 -12.24 8.84
CA ASN A 71 -6.49 -12.81 10.12
C ASN A 71 -6.17 -11.75 11.19
N ASN A 72 -6.42 -10.48 10.91
CA ASN A 72 -6.13 -9.35 11.81
C ASN A 72 -4.65 -9.31 12.27
N TRP A 73 -3.72 -9.66 11.37
CA TRP A 73 -2.28 -9.65 11.62
C TRP A 73 -1.68 -8.26 11.42
N THR A 74 -0.51 -8.08 12.04
CA THR A 74 0.30 -6.87 11.88
C THR A 74 1.18 -6.99 10.64
N VAL A 75 1.27 -5.91 9.87
CA VAL A 75 2.18 -5.79 8.72
C VAL A 75 3.16 -4.64 8.94
N SER A 76 4.36 -4.78 8.38
CA SER A 76 5.28 -3.67 8.13
C SER A 76 5.24 -3.32 6.64
N VAL A 77 5.21 -2.03 6.34
CA VAL A 77 5.13 -1.51 4.98
C VAL A 77 6.23 -0.47 4.77
N ASP A 78 7.10 -0.75 3.81
CA ASP A 78 8.05 0.21 3.28
C ASP A 78 7.40 0.99 2.14
N TYR A 79 7.51 2.31 2.14
CA TYR A 79 6.92 3.16 1.10
C TYR A 79 7.77 4.40 0.80
N ASN A 80 7.67 4.86 -0.44
CA ASN A 80 8.22 6.13 -0.88
C ASN A 80 7.19 7.23 -0.65
N LEU A 81 7.63 8.34 -0.05
CA LEU A 81 6.84 9.55 0.14
C LEU A 81 7.49 10.73 -0.58
N ASP A 82 6.74 11.39 -1.44
CA ASP A 82 7.18 12.63 -2.08
C ASP A 82 6.99 13.85 -1.17
N ALA A 83 7.84 14.85 -1.34
CA ALA A 83 7.77 16.06 -0.52
C ALA A 83 6.43 16.77 -0.73
N GLY A 84 5.76 17.12 0.36
CA GLY A 84 4.44 17.77 0.34
C GLY A 84 3.26 16.83 0.08
N ARG A 85 3.49 15.52 -0.09
CA ARG A 85 2.43 14.50 -0.22
C ARG A 85 2.15 13.81 1.11
N GLN A 86 0.93 13.31 1.27
CA GLN A 86 0.54 12.48 2.40
C GLN A 86 0.48 11.01 1.98
N ASN A 87 0.01 10.71 0.78
CA ASN A 87 -0.09 9.34 0.29
C ASN A 87 1.25 8.83 -0.26
N GLY A 88 1.54 7.56 0.02
CA GLY A 88 2.82 6.93 -0.31
C GLY A 88 2.70 5.79 -1.32
N VAL A 89 3.79 5.52 -2.03
CA VAL A 89 3.89 4.34 -2.91
C VAL A 89 4.59 3.23 -2.14
N ALA A 90 3.85 2.18 -1.79
CA ALA A 90 4.38 1.01 -1.13
C ALA A 90 5.33 0.24 -2.06
N ILE A 91 6.46 -0.19 -1.51
CA ILE A 91 7.48 -0.95 -2.24
C ILE A 91 7.70 -2.35 -1.67
N ARG A 92 7.39 -2.56 -0.38
CA ARG A 92 7.49 -3.87 0.29
C ARG A 92 6.43 -3.99 1.37
N VAL A 93 6.01 -5.23 1.61
CA VAL A 93 5.11 -5.61 2.70
C VAL A 93 5.70 -6.84 3.37
N ALA A 94 5.70 -6.86 4.70
CA ALA A 94 6.08 -8.02 5.50
C ALA A 94 5.03 -8.28 6.57
N LEU A 95 4.74 -9.55 6.84
CA LEU A 95 4.02 -9.96 8.04
C LEU A 95 4.96 -9.85 9.24
N VAL A 96 4.47 -9.27 10.34
CA VAL A 96 5.22 -9.14 11.59
C VAL A 96 4.48 -9.93 12.66
N LYS A 97 5.19 -10.85 13.31
CA LYS A 97 4.69 -11.66 14.42
C LYS A 97 4.97 -10.98 15.75
#